data_AF-A0A8T1SJV6-F1
#
_entry.id   AF-A0A8T1SJV6-F1
#
_cell.length_a   1.000
_cell.length_b   1.000
_cell.length_c   1.000
_cell.angle_alpha   90.00
_cell.angle_beta   90.00
_cell.angle_gamma   90.00
#
_symmetry.space_group_name_H-M   'P 1'
#
loop_
_entity.id
_entity.type
_entity.pdbx_description
1 polymer ?
#
loop_
_entity_poly.entity_id
_entity_poly.type
_entity_poly.pdbx_seq_one_letter_code
_entity_poly.pdbx_strand_id
1 'polypeptide(L)'
;QRLKEMVAEQLRQDLGRLLKEEIHADVTFCVSHTLFRAHKAVLLARVPDFFLYSTGKQLSNLKDHETFNLENFEPSEFKTFLEVVYSSDKNVREIEEETLKKRVLDPRQRQKHESLASGSLQNTQISGVKCIGSDKRTFVNQHFRDGAIEREVVCSPDTEDEILEASDAEGNVTKPGNSELETASGLGEDLMMLYKKCCCPDINIWIEGNQFQAHRAILCARSSYFAAMLSGSWAESSQEHITLQG
;
A
#
# COMPACT_ATOMS: atom_id res chain seq x y z
N GLN A 1 30.57 4.37 1.63
CA GLN A 1 30.27 3.08 2.29
C GLN A 1 29.75 3.26 3.71
N ARG A 2 30.57 3.67 4.70
CA ARG A 2 30.13 3.82 6.11
C ARG A 2 28.91 4.72 6.33
N LEU A 3 28.82 5.86 5.65
CA LEU A 3 27.66 6.75 5.77
C LEU A 3 26.37 6.09 5.26
N LYS A 4 26.43 5.39 4.12
CA LYS A 4 25.28 4.66 3.57
C LYS A 4 24.81 3.57 4.54
N GLU A 5 25.74 2.82 5.11
CA GLU A 5 25.43 1.79 6.12
C GLU A 5 24.77 2.39 7.37
N MET A 6 25.25 3.52 7.88
CA MET A 6 24.64 4.21 9.03
C MET A 6 23.24 4.73 8.72
N VAL A 7 23.02 5.29 7.53
CA VAL A 7 21.71 5.79 7.10
C VAL A 7 20.71 4.64 6.92
N ALA A 8 21.14 3.54 6.29
CA ALA A 8 20.35 2.32 6.17
C ALA A 8 19.97 1.75 7.54
N GLU A 9 20.94 1.66 8.45
CA GLU A 9 20.72 1.19 9.82
C GLU A 9 19.71 2.06 10.58
N GLN A 10 19.83 3.38 10.46
CA GLN A 10 18.89 4.31 11.10
C GLN A 10 17.47 4.14 10.53
N LEU A 11 17.34 4.02 9.21
CA LEU A 11 16.05 3.78 8.56
C LEU A 11 15.42 2.47 9.07
N ARG A 12 16.21 1.40 9.14
CA ARG A 12 15.78 0.10 9.67
C ARG A 12 15.27 0.19 11.11
N GLN A 13 15.96 0.94 11.96
CA GLN A 13 15.54 1.17 13.34
C GLN A 13 14.24 1.97 13.43
N ASP A 14 14.09 3.01 12.59
CA ASP A 14 12.89 3.85 12.59
C ASP A 14 11.66 3.08 12.09
N LEU A 15 11.79 2.26 11.06
CA LEU A 15 10.69 1.40 10.58
C LEU A 15 10.38 0.28 11.57
N GLY A 16 11.40 -0.32 12.21
CA GLY A 16 11.18 -1.28 13.30
C GLY A 16 10.44 -0.65 14.49
N ARG A 17 10.77 0.59 14.85
CA ARG A 17 10.06 1.36 15.88
C ARG A 17 8.61 1.62 15.46
N LEU A 18 8.40 2.04 14.22
CA LEU A 18 7.07 2.29 13.64
C LEU A 18 6.15 1.07 13.79
N LEU A 19 6.63 -0.14 13.48
CA LEU A 19 5.87 -1.38 13.67
C LEU A 19 5.59 -1.66 15.16
N LYS A 20 6.60 -1.52 16.02
CA LYS A 20 6.50 -1.89 17.45
C LYS A 20 5.59 -0.95 18.24
N GLU A 21 5.64 0.35 17.93
CA GLU A 21 4.88 1.39 18.62
C GLU A 21 3.52 1.65 17.95
N GLU A 22 3.26 1.02 16.80
CA GLU A 22 2.00 1.09 16.04
C GLU A 22 1.58 2.54 15.69
N ILE A 23 2.57 3.44 15.55
CA ILE A 23 2.35 4.87 15.29
C ILE A 23 1.69 5.04 13.92
N HIS A 24 0.47 5.59 13.89
CA HIS A 24 -0.33 5.75 12.67
C HIS A 24 -0.59 4.45 11.89
N ALA A 25 -0.63 3.30 12.56
CA ALA A 25 -1.03 2.06 11.90
C ALA A 25 -2.49 2.13 11.42
N ASP A 26 -2.69 1.91 10.12
CA ASP A 26 -3.92 2.15 9.35
C ASP A 26 -4.58 0.83 8.85
N VAL A 27 -3.97 -0.31 9.13
CA VAL A 27 -4.50 -1.65 8.85
C VAL A 27 -4.27 -2.61 10.02
N THR A 28 -5.22 -3.52 10.24
CA THR A 28 -5.11 -4.57 11.26
C THR A 28 -5.26 -5.95 10.62
N PHE A 29 -4.41 -6.90 11.00
CA PHE A 29 -4.58 -8.32 10.66
C PHE A 29 -4.98 -9.11 11.90
N CYS A 30 -6.04 -9.90 11.78
CA CYS A 30 -6.46 -10.86 12.78
C CYS A 30 -5.92 -12.24 12.40
N VAL A 31 -4.95 -12.73 13.17
CA VAL A 31 -4.33 -14.04 12.99
C VAL A 31 -4.74 -14.93 14.16
N SER A 32 -5.59 -15.92 13.88
CA SER A 32 -6.30 -16.70 14.90
C SER A 32 -7.12 -15.79 15.84
N HIS A 33 -6.53 -15.30 16.93
CA HIS A 33 -7.15 -14.37 17.88
C HIS A 33 -6.22 -13.22 18.28
N THR A 34 -5.06 -13.10 17.62
CA THR A 34 -4.08 -12.06 17.88
C THR A 34 -4.21 -10.98 16.80
N LEU A 35 -4.26 -9.73 17.24
CA LEU A 35 -4.32 -8.57 16.35
C LEU A 35 -2.91 -8.04 16.10
N PHE A 36 -2.63 -7.74 14.84
CA PHE A 36 -1.37 -7.14 14.40
C PHE A 36 -1.67 -5.88 13.63
N ARG A 37 -1.26 -4.72 14.17
CA ARG A 37 -1.40 -3.44 13.50
C ARG A 37 -0.18 -3.20 12.60
N ALA A 38 -0.43 -2.69 11.40
CA ALA A 38 0.60 -2.43 10.41
C ALA A 38 0.23 -1.21 9.54
N HIS A 39 1.00 -0.98 8.48
CA HIS A 39 0.92 0.21 7.65
C HIS A 39 0.72 -0.17 6.19
N LYS A 40 -0.40 0.22 5.57
CA LYS A 40 -0.74 -0.07 4.16
C LYS A 40 0.41 0.33 3.24
N ALA A 41 0.97 1.54 3.45
CA ALA A 41 2.08 2.06 2.66
C ALA A 41 3.31 1.14 2.70
N VAL A 42 3.74 0.69 3.89
CA VAL A 42 4.92 -0.19 4.03
C VAL A 42 4.65 -1.56 3.40
N LEU A 43 3.47 -2.13 3.61
CA LEU A 43 3.10 -3.43 3.04
C LEU A 43 3.02 -3.38 1.52
N LEU A 44 2.43 -2.34 0.93
CA LEU A 44 2.38 -2.16 -0.52
C LEU A 44 3.75 -1.93 -1.15
N ALA A 45 4.67 -1.28 -0.43
CA ALA A 45 6.05 -1.11 -0.91
C ALA A 45 6.82 -2.42 -0.93
N ARG A 46 6.68 -3.19 0.14
CA ARG A 46 7.60 -4.29 0.46
C ARG A 46 7.05 -5.65 0.06
N VAL A 47 5.76 -5.87 0.29
CA VAL A 47 5.05 -7.14 0.09
C VAL A 47 3.67 -6.92 -0.55
N PRO A 48 3.62 -6.36 -1.77
CA PRO A 48 2.38 -5.99 -2.44
C PRO A 48 1.46 -7.18 -2.74
N ASP A 49 2.01 -8.32 -3.16
CA ASP A 49 1.22 -9.50 -3.51
C ASP A 49 0.56 -10.11 -2.26
N PHE A 50 1.29 -10.14 -1.14
CA PHE A 50 0.76 -10.51 0.17
C PHE A 50 -0.38 -9.60 0.59
N PHE A 51 -0.17 -8.27 0.49
CA PHE A 51 -1.18 -7.31 0.90
C PHE A 51 -2.45 -7.41 0.03
N LEU A 52 -2.29 -7.53 -1.28
CA LEU A 52 -3.43 -7.68 -2.21
C LEU A 52 -4.16 -9.01 -2.02
N TYR A 53 -3.43 -10.09 -1.75
CA TYR A 53 -4.02 -11.39 -1.44
C TYR A 53 -4.83 -11.35 -0.14
N SER A 54 -4.27 -10.77 0.92
CA SER A 54 -4.91 -10.70 2.24
C SER A 54 -6.14 -9.79 2.29
N THR A 55 -6.18 -8.74 1.45
CA THR A 55 -7.29 -7.79 1.37
C THR A 55 -8.34 -8.14 0.30
N GLY A 56 -8.13 -9.19 -0.48
CA GLY A 56 -9.08 -9.61 -1.53
C GLY A 56 -9.15 -8.66 -2.73
N LYS A 57 -8.04 -7.97 -3.06
CA LYS A 57 -7.86 -7.07 -4.22
C LYS A 57 -8.74 -5.80 -4.26
N GLN A 58 -9.40 -5.41 -3.18
CA GLN A 58 -10.26 -4.23 -3.14
C GLN A 58 -9.49 -2.96 -2.71
N LEU A 59 -8.49 -2.53 -3.49
CA LEU A 59 -7.68 -1.35 -3.13
C LEU A 59 -8.49 -0.05 -3.07
N SER A 60 -9.55 0.08 -3.89
CA SER A 60 -10.35 1.30 -4.05
C SER A 60 -11.37 1.56 -2.95
N ASN A 61 -11.62 0.61 -2.04
CA ASN A 61 -12.63 0.72 -0.98
C ASN A 61 -12.08 0.50 0.43
N LEU A 62 -10.75 0.47 0.61
CA LEU A 62 -10.12 0.24 1.92
C LEU A 62 -10.40 1.42 2.84
N LYS A 63 -11.28 1.21 3.82
CA LYS A 63 -11.48 2.17 4.90
C LYS A 63 -10.23 2.22 5.78
N ASP A 64 -10.07 3.31 6.51
CA ASP A 64 -9.02 3.38 7.53
C ASP A 64 -9.35 2.45 8.69
N HIS A 65 -8.32 1.78 9.20
CA HIS A 65 -8.39 0.80 10.28
C HIS A 65 -9.21 -0.47 9.99
N GLU A 66 -9.27 -0.89 8.73
CA GLU A 66 -9.91 -2.17 8.37
C GLU A 66 -9.15 -3.36 8.96
N THR A 67 -9.91 -4.40 9.35
CA THR A 67 -9.38 -5.63 9.93
C THR A 67 -9.53 -6.79 8.96
N PHE A 68 -8.42 -7.44 8.60
CA PHE A 68 -8.39 -8.58 7.69
C PHE A 68 -8.10 -9.87 8.44
N ASN A 69 -8.95 -10.88 8.24
CA ASN A 69 -8.74 -12.19 8.86
C ASN A 69 -7.76 -13.01 8.02
N LEU A 70 -6.69 -13.47 8.66
CA LEU A 70 -5.68 -14.31 8.05
C LEU A 70 -5.78 -15.74 8.60
N GLU A 71 -6.44 -16.62 7.84
CA GLU A 71 -6.55 -18.04 8.16
C GLU A 71 -5.25 -18.79 7.83
N ASN A 72 -4.79 -19.73 8.68
CA ASN A 72 -3.58 -20.54 8.46
C ASN A 72 -2.24 -19.79 8.68
N PHE A 73 -2.20 -18.80 9.58
CA PHE A 73 -0.92 -18.27 10.13
C PHE A 73 -0.85 -18.61 11.60
N GLU A 74 0.32 -19.04 12.04
CA GLU A 74 0.68 -19.03 13.45
C GLU A 74 1.04 -17.58 13.84
N PRO A 75 0.55 -17.03 14.97
CA PRO A 75 0.85 -15.65 15.36
C PRO A 75 2.36 -15.34 15.43
N SER A 76 3.20 -16.28 15.88
CA SER A 76 4.65 -16.07 15.93
C SER A 76 5.28 -15.99 14.54
N GLU A 77 4.82 -16.82 13.60
CA GLU A 77 5.27 -16.78 12.20
C GLU A 77 4.91 -15.44 11.55
N PHE A 78 3.66 -14.99 11.73
CA PHE A 78 3.22 -13.72 11.15
C PHE A 78 3.95 -12.52 11.78
N LYS A 79 4.24 -12.57 13.07
CA LYS A 79 5.05 -11.56 13.75
C LYS A 79 6.45 -11.48 13.13
N THR A 80 7.13 -12.61 12.98
CA THR A 80 8.48 -12.66 12.36
C THR A 80 8.44 -12.18 10.92
N PHE A 81 7.40 -12.53 10.16
CA PHE A 81 7.19 -12.00 8.81
C PHE A 81 7.12 -10.48 8.80
N LEU A 82 6.28 -9.86 9.65
CA LEU A 82 6.21 -8.40 9.75
C LEU A 82 7.53 -7.77 10.18
N GLU A 83 8.23 -8.35 11.17
CA GLU A 83 9.54 -7.85 11.60
C GLU A 83 10.53 -7.79 10.42
N VAL A 84 10.58 -8.84 9.60
CA VAL A 84 11.43 -8.90 8.40
C VAL A 84 11.01 -7.86 7.35
N VAL A 85 9.71 -7.68 7.10
CA VAL A 85 9.19 -6.69 6.15
C VAL A 85 9.67 -5.28 6.50
N TYR A 86 9.62 -4.93 7.79
CA TYR A 86 9.98 -3.60 8.29
C TYR A 86 11.49 -3.40 8.48
N SER A 87 12.27 -4.46 8.67
CA SER A 87 13.69 -4.33 9.03
C SER A 87 14.70 -4.92 8.05
N SER A 88 14.31 -5.65 7.01
CA SER A 88 15.28 -6.21 6.07
C SER A 88 15.76 -5.17 5.06
N ASP A 89 17.06 -4.91 4.98
CA ASP A 89 17.63 -4.10 3.89
C ASP A 89 17.71 -4.84 2.55
N LYS A 90 17.41 -6.14 2.56
CA LYS A 90 17.36 -6.97 1.35
C LYS A 90 15.97 -6.89 0.73
N ASN A 91 15.92 -7.29 -0.54
CA ASN A 91 14.67 -7.59 -1.22
C ASN A 91 13.92 -8.72 -0.47
N VAL A 92 12.61 -8.56 -0.29
CA VAL A 92 11.77 -9.51 0.46
C VAL A 92 10.82 -10.32 -0.41
N ARG A 93 10.97 -10.29 -1.75
CA ARG A 93 10.09 -11.01 -2.68
C ARG A 93 10.10 -12.52 -2.43
N GLU A 94 11.27 -13.11 -2.19
CA GLU A 94 11.37 -14.55 -1.88
C GLU A 94 10.59 -14.89 -0.60
N ILE A 95 10.70 -14.03 0.42
CA ILE A 95 10.03 -14.20 1.72
C ILE A 95 8.51 -14.05 1.55
N GLU A 96 8.07 -13.09 0.74
CA GLU A 96 6.67 -12.91 0.35
C GLU A 96 6.12 -14.13 -0.38
N GLU A 97 6.84 -14.63 -1.39
CA GLU A 97 6.43 -15.81 -2.14
C GLU A 97 6.32 -17.05 -1.26
N GLU A 98 7.30 -17.29 -0.38
CA GLU A 98 7.25 -18.41 0.57
C GLU A 98 6.05 -18.28 1.51
N THR A 99 5.81 -17.07 2.01
CA THR A 99 4.67 -16.75 2.88
C THR A 99 3.34 -17.01 2.17
N LEU A 100 3.22 -16.70 0.88
CA LEU A 100 2.04 -16.99 0.06
C LEU A 100 1.90 -18.48 -0.30
N LYS A 101 3.01 -19.17 -0.63
CA LYS A 101 3.01 -20.60 -1.00
C LYS A 101 2.53 -21.50 0.14
N LYS A 102 2.92 -21.20 1.38
CA LYS A 102 2.42 -21.90 2.58
C LYS A 102 0.89 -21.87 2.69
N ARG A 103 0.24 -20.90 2.05
CA ARG A 103 -1.22 -20.66 2.12
C ARG A 103 -1.98 -21.35 1.00
N VAL A 104 -1.39 -21.45 -0.19
CA VAL A 104 -1.99 -22.16 -1.34
C VAL A 104 -1.94 -23.69 -1.15
N LEU A 105 -1.00 -24.19 -0.34
CA LEU A 105 -0.74 -25.61 -0.17
C LEU A 105 -1.49 -26.29 0.98
N ASP A 106 -2.33 -25.60 1.76
CA ASP A 106 -3.20 -26.29 2.73
C ASP A 106 -4.39 -26.97 2.00
N PRO A 107 -4.50 -28.32 1.97
CA PRO A 107 -5.46 -29.04 1.11
C PRO A 107 -6.93 -28.90 1.51
N ARG A 108 -7.29 -28.11 2.52
CA ARG A 108 -8.66 -28.09 3.08
C ARG A 108 -9.70 -27.36 2.24
N GLN A 109 -9.34 -26.75 1.11
CA GLN A 109 -10.29 -26.02 0.25
C GLN A 109 -10.31 -26.48 -1.22
N ARG A 110 -10.19 -27.80 -1.48
CA ARG A 110 -10.39 -28.37 -2.84
C ARG A 110 -11.53 -29.36 -3.01
N GLN A 111 -12.50 -29.42 -2.09
CA GLN A 111 -13.73 -30.20 -2.28
C GLN A 111 -14.96 -29.49 -1.71
N LYS A 112 -15.50 -28.51 -2.42
CA LYS A 112 -16.92 -28.15 -2.27
C LYS A 112 -17.62 -27.67 -3.53
N HIS A 113 -17.03 -27.86 -4.72
CA HIS A 113 -17.67 -27.45 -5.98
C HIS A 113 -17.56 -28.45 -7.15
N GLU A 114 -17.20 -29.71 -6.91
CA GLU A 114 -17.13 -30.76 -7.95
C GLU A 114 -18.02 -31.98 -7.67
N SER A 115 -19.19 -31.75 -7.12
CA SER A 115 -20.26 -32.75 -7.12
C SER A 115 -21.55 -32.05 -7.49
N LEU A 116 -21.83 -31.94 -8.79
CA LEU A 116 -23.16 -31.79 -9.40
C LEU A 116 -22.98 -31.61 -10.92
N ALA A 117 -22.35 -32.57 -11.59
CA ALA A 117 -22.47 -32.72 -13.05
C ALA A 117 -21.95 -34.09 -13.50
N SER A 118 -22.62 -35.17 -13.09
CA SER A 118 -22.60 -36.44 -13.83
C SER A 118 -23.83 -37.26 -13.42
N GLY A 119 -24.80 -37.33 -14.32
CA GLY A 119 -26.06 -38.05 -14.14
C GLY A 119 -26.93 -37.88 -15.37
N SER A 120 -26.63 -38.66 -16.40
CA SER A 120 -27.32 -38.70 -17.69
C SER A 120 -28.79 -39.09 -17.58
N LEU A 121 -29.61 -38.32 -18.29
CA LEU A 121 -30.91 -38.57 -18.92
C LEU A 121 -31.41 -40.02 -18.95
N GLN A 122 -32.67 -40.24 -18.53
CA GLN A 122 -33.67 -41.00 -19.31
C GLN A 122 -35.06 -40.35 -19.21
N ASN A 123 -35.76 -40.39 -20.34
CA ASN A 123 -37.02 -39.71 -20.68
C ASN A 123 -38.26 -40.46 -20.15
N THR A 124 -39.39 -39.75 -19.94
CA THR A 124 -40.61 -39.79 -20.80
C THR A 124 -41.88 -39.33 -20.04
N GLN A 125 -42.48 -38.25 -20.57
CA GLN A 125 -43.91 -37.85 -20.67
C GLN A 125 -44.84 -37.45 -19.49
N ILE A 126 -45.22 -36.16 -19.58
CA ILE A 126 -46.58 -35.55 -19.75
C ILE A 126 -47.44 -35.15 -18.51
N SER A 127 -47.87 -33.88 -18.61
CA SER A 127 -49.00 -33.16 -17.96
C SER A 127 -48.77 -32.66 -16.54
N GLY A 128 -48.97 -31.40 -16.17
CA GLY A 128 -49.48 -30.19 -16.81
C GLY A 128 -49.72 -29.13 -15.70
N VAL A 129 -49.83 -27.84 -16.08
CA VAL A 129 -50.24 -26.66 -15.26
C VAL A 129 -49.16 -26.11 -14.30
N LYS A 130 -48.93 -24.80 -14.08
CA LYS A 130 -49.03 -23.50 -14.79
C LYS A 130 -48.40 -22.43 -13.84
N CYS A 131 -47.54 -21.54 -14.38
CA CYS A 131 -47.03 -20.25 -13.85
C CYS A 131 -46.15 -20.28 -12.56
N ILE A 132 -45.12 -19.45 -12.37
CA ILE A 132 -44.91 -18.01 -12.63
C ILE A 132 -43.45 -17.74 -13.08
N GLY A 133 -43.29 -16.86 -14.07
CA GLY A 133 -42.05 -16.63 -14.80
C GLY A 133 -41.00 -15.78 -14.09
N SER A 134 -39.76 -16.22 -14.25
CA SER A 134 -38.54 -15.42 -14.09
C SER A 134 -37.83 -15.41 -15.45
N ASP A 135 -37.80 -14.27 -16.14
CA ASP A 135 -37.02 -14.15 -17.37
C ASP A 135 -35.61 -13.63 -17.06
N LYS A 136 -34.66 -14.55 -17.22
CA LYS A 136 -33.26 -14.27 -17.52
C LYS A 136 -33.14 -13.92 -18.99
N ARG A 137 -32.35 -12.88 -19.32
CA ARG A 137 -31.46 -12.79 -20.50
C ARG A 137 -30.85 -11.38 -20.59
N THR A 138 -29.66 -11.09 -21.10
CA THR A 138 -28.57 -11.83 -21.75
C THR A 138 -27.33 -10.93 -21.64
N PHE A 139 -26.14 -11.51 -21.68
CA PHE A 139 -24.90 -10.81 -22.00
C PHE A 139 -25.00 -10.09 -23.35
N VAL A 140 -24.67 -8.80 -23.39
CA VAL A 140 -24.31 -8.07 -24.61
C VAL A 140 -23.13 -7.14 -24.30
N ASN A 141 -22.08 -7.30 -25.10
CA ASN A 141 -20.89 -6.47 -25.16
C ASN A 141 -21.23 -5.18 -25.92
N GLN A 142 -21.10 -3.99 -25.30
CA GLN A 142 -21.15 -2.71 -26.00
C GLN A 142 -20.19 -1.68 -25.37
N HIS A 143 -19.45 -1.02 -26.28
CA HIS A 143 -18.63 0.19 -26.11
C HIS A 143 -19.45 1.43 -25.68
N PHE A 144 -18.71 2.52 -25.42
CA PHE A 144 -19.06 3.94 -25.18
C PHE A 144 -19.11 4.34 -23.69
N ARG A 145 -18.12 5.10 -23.20
CA ARG A 145 -17.83 6.55 -23.32
C ARG A 145 -18.59 7.40 -22.29
N ASP A 146 -17.78 7.95 -21.39
CA ASP A 146 -17.73 9.35 -20.95
C ASP A 146 -18.85 9.88 -20.05
N GLY A 147 -18.45 10.48 -18.92
CA GLY A 147 -19.32 11.35 -18.12
C GLY A 147 -19.25 11.21 -16.60
N ALA A 148 -18.08 11.41 -15.99
CA ALA A 148 -18.01 12.00 -14.65
C ALA A 148 -16.62 12.60 -14.47
N ILE A 149 -16.56 13.84 -14.00
CA ILE A 149 -15.36 14.68 -13.94
C ILE A 149 -14.37 14.06 -12.94
N GLU A 150 -13.45 13.25 -13.44
CA GLU A 150 -12.21 12.93 -12.76
C GLU A 150 -11.33 14.18 -12.82
N ARG A 151 -11.13 14.85 -11.68
CA ARG A 151 -9.92 15.66 -11.51
C ARG A 151 -8.77 14.67 -11.40
N GLU A 152 -8.19 14.36 -12.54
CA GLU A 152 -6.88 13.74 -12.69
C GLU A 152 -5.86 14.67 -12.02
N VAL A 153 -5.59 14.46 -10.72
CA VAL A 153 -4.51 15.15 -10.02
C VAL A 153 -3.25 14.34 -10.28
N VAL A 154 -2.62 14.69 -11.38
CA VAL A 154 -1.26 14.29 -11.76
C VAL A 154 -0.31 14.70 -10.62
N CYS A 155 0.57 13.80 -10.17
CA CYS A 155 1.77 14.21 -9.45
C CYS A 155 2.61 15.03 -10.45
N SER A 156 2.40 16.35 -10.51
CA SER A 156 3.08 17.25 -11.44
C SER A 156 4.58 17.29 -11.13
N PRO A 157 5.45 17.01 -12.10
CA PRO A 157 6.82 17.46 -12.07
C PRO A 157 7.01 18.51 -13.17
N ASP A 158 6.24 19.60 -13.21
CA ASP A 158 6.43 20.65 -14.20
C ASP A 158 5.96 22.01 -13.64
N THR A 159 6.88 22.71 -13.00
CA THR A 159 7.10 24.12 -13.34
C THR A 159 8.55 24.22 -13.76
N GLU A 160 8.74 24.58 -15.03
CA GLU A 160 9.98 25.10 -15.57
C GLU A 160 10.59 26.07 -14.55
N ASP A 161 11.87 25.86 -14.23
CA ASP A 161 12.65 26.65 -13.29
C ASP A 161 12.62 28.15 -13.65
N GLU A 162 11.79 28.93 -12.98
CA GLU A 162 12.12 30.32 -12.67
C GLU A 162 12.59 30.38 -11.21
N ILE A 163 13.85 29.99 -10.97
CA ILE A 163 14.55 30.34 -9.73
C ILE A 163 15.83 31.08 -10.10
N LEU A 164 15.75 32.39 -9.91
CA LEU A 164 16.80 33.40 -9.72
C LEU A 164 18.24 32.94 -10.00
N GLU A 165 18.77 33.41 -11.13
CA GLU A 165 20.18 33.32 -11.47
C GLU A 165 21.04 34.08 -10.46
N ALA A 166 21.87 33.36 -9.71
CA ALA A 166 23.12 33.90 -9.19
C ALA A 166 24.24 33.40 -10.12
N SER A 167 24.71 34.29 -10.99
CA SER A 167 25.81 34.01 -11.91
C SER A 167 27.15 34.25 -11.19
N ASP A 168 27.91 33.18 -10.95
CA ASP A 168 29.32 33.29 -10.59
C ASP A 168 30.14 33.56 -11.85
N ALA A 169 31.18 34.40 -11.74
CA ALA A 169 31.91 35.02 -12.84
C ALA A 169 32.80 34.08 -13.70
N GLU A 170 32.54 32.78 -13.73
CA GLU A 170 33.34 31.81 -14.47
C GLU A 170 32.41 30.84 -15.19
N GLY A 171 31.97 31.25 -16.39
CA GLY A 171 30.90 30.64 -17.19
C GLY A 171 31.14 29.19 -17.59
N ASN A 172 30.89 28.26 -16.67
CA ASN A 172 30.75 26.84 -16.96
C ASN A 172 29.29 26.43 -16.80
N VAL A 173 28.63 26.18 -17.93
CA VAL A 173 27.26 25.66 -18.01
C VAL A 173 27.28 24.21 -17.51
N THR A 174 26.92 24.03 -16.24
CA THR A 174 26.64 22.69 -15.72
C THR A 174 25.16 22.42 -15.98
N LYS A 175 24.85 21.48 -16.89
CA LYS A 175 23.48 20.97 -17.06
C LYS A 175 22.96 20.52 -15.69
N PRO A 176 21.68 20.73 -15.35
CA PRO A 176 21.11 20.15 -14.14
C PRO A 176 21.23 18.64 -14.29
N GLY A 177 22.05 18.02 -13.45
CA GLY A 177 22.22 16.59 -13.46
C GLY A 177 20.90 15.95 -13.11
N ASN A 178 20.41 15.03 -13.95
CA ASN A 178 19.51 13.96 -13.51
C ASN A 178 20.29 13.10 -12.51
N SER A 179 20.53 13.61 -11.30
CA SER A 179 21.10 12.84 -10.21
C SER A 179 20.07 11.79 -9.83
N GLU A 180 20.20 10.61 -10.44
CA GLU A 180 19.54 9.40 -9.99
C GLU A 180 19.88 9.23 -8.51
N LEU A 181 18.94 9.60 -7.64
CA LEU A 181 19.13 9.62 -6.21
C LEU A 181 19.33 8.17 -5.75
N GLU A 182 20.57 7.80 -5.53
CA GLU A 182 20.94 6.45 -5.11
C GLU A 182 20.53 6.24 -3.64
N THR A 183 19.67 5.25 -3.40
CA THR A 183 19.22 4.89 -2.06
C THR A 183 20.31 4.13 -1.28
N ALA A 184 20.28 4.22 0.05
CA ALA A 184 21.30 3.61 0.91
C ALA A 184 21.09 2.10 1.13
N SER A 185 19.87 1.59 0.90
CA SER A 185 19.51 0.18 1.07
C SER A 185 18.27 -0.19 0.25
N GLY A 186 17.99 -1.49 0.12
CA GLY A 186 16.78 -1.98 -0.54
C GLY A 186 15.49 -1.54 0.17
N LEU A 187 15.51 -1.40 1.49
CA LEU A 187 14.40 -0.81 2.24
C LEU A 187 14.16 0.65 1.82
N GLY A 188 15.24 1.42 1.65
CA GLY A 188 15.16 2.79 1.14
C GLY A 188 14.62 2.88 -0.28
N GLU A 189 15.00 1.94 -1.15
CA GLU A 189 14.48 1.85 -2.52
C GLU A 189 12.96 1.61 -2.57
N ASP A 190 12.48 0.68 -1.74
CA ASP A 190 11.06 0.36 -1.69
C ASP A 190 10.23 1.54 -1.14
N LEU A 191 10.74 2.28 -0.15
CA LEU A 191 10.08 3.50 0.33
C LEU A 191 10.16 4.66 -0.69
N MET A 192 11.27 4.78 -1.42
CA MET A 192 11.38 5.75 -2.51
C MET A 192 10.32 5.49 -3.59
N MET A 193 9.97 4.22 -3.84
CA MET A 193 8.89 3.86 -4.73
C MET A 193 7.53 4.42 -4.28
N LEU A 194 7.25 4.45 -2.96
CA LEU A 194 6.00 5.01 -2.44
C LEU A 194 5.84 6.49 -2.77
N TYR A 195 6.92 7.27 -2.61
CA TYR A 195 6.93 8.69 -2.93
C TYR A 195 6.75 8.91 -4.44
N LYS A 196 7.53 8.21 -5.27
CA LYS A 196 7.46 8.34 -6.73
C LYS A 196 6.10 7.93 -7.32
N LYS A 197 5.43 6.94 -6.74
CA LYS A 197 4.13 6.43 -7.22
C LYS A 197 2.93 7.04 -6.51
N CYS A 198 3.14 7.93 -5.53
CA CYS A 198 2.07 8.54 -4.75
C CYS A 198 1.11 7.47 -4.15
N CYS A 199 1.66 6.37 -3.63
CA CYS A 199 0.88 5.22 -3.16
C CYS A 199 0.38 5.41 -1.72
N CYS A 200 -0.94 5.46 -1.53
CA CYS A 200 -1.60 5.57 -0.23
C CYS A 200 -1.12 6.73 0.66
N PRO A 201 -0.97 7.96 0.15
CA PRO A 201 -0.71 9.11 1.02
C PRO A 201 -1.93 9.37 1.91
N ASP A 202 -1.67 9.75 3.16
CA ASP A 202 -2.68 10.03 4.19
C ASP A 202 -2.56 11.46 4.76
N ILE A 203 -1.69 12.28 4.16
CA ILE A 203 -1.53 13.69 4.48
C ILE A 203 -1.02 14.51 3.28
N ASN A 204 -1.54 15.72 3.14
CA ASN A 204 -1.06 16.74 2.20
C ASN A 204 -0.33 17.86 2.95
N ILE A 205 0.87 18.23 2.52
CA ILE A 205 1.67 19.29 3.14
C ILE A 205 1.75 20.47 2.16
N TRP A 206 1.33 21.65 2.62
CA TRP A 206 1.40 22.89 1.86
C TRP A 206 2.62 23.71 2.29
N ILE A 207 3.44 24.11 1.32
CA ILE A 207 4.63 24.95 1.52
C ILE A 207 4.64 26.01 0.42
N GLU A 208 4.50 27.29 0.78
CA GLU A 208 4.55 28.42 -0.17
C GLU A 208 3.59 28.27 -1.37
N GLY A 209 2.42 27.65 -1.15
CA GLY A 209 1.43 27.41 -2.20
C GLY A 209 1.61 26.09 -2.97
N ASN A 210 2.68 25.34 -2.73
CA ASN A 210 2.93 24.03 -3.32
C ASN A 210 2.42 22.90 -2.41
N GLN A 211 1.84 21.85 -3.00
CA GLN A 211 1.28 20.69 -2.28
C GLN A 211 2.17 19.46 -2.43
N PHE A 212 2.47 18.80 -1.32
CA PHE A 212 3.25 17.54 -1.27
C PHE A 212 2.44 16.45 -0.59
N GLN A 213 2.27 15.31 -1.27
CA GLN A 213 1.63 14.13 -0.69
C GLN A 213 2.65 13.30 0.09
N ALA A 214 2.29 12.86 1.30
CA ALA A 214 3.19 12.11 2.16
C ALA A 214 2.45 11.10 3.05
N HIS A 215 3.21 10.41 3.89
CA HIS A 215 2.72 9.41 4.83
C HIS A 215 3.01 9.83 6.27
N ARG A 216 1.98 10.00 7.09
CA ARG A 216 2.08 10.36 8.52
C ARG A 216 3.03 9.41 9.25
N ALA A 217 2.85 8.11 9.03
CA ALA A 217 3.69 7.05 9.60
C ALA A 217 5.19 7.27 9.32
N ILE A 218 5.55 7.58 8.07
CA ILE A 218 6.96 7.77 7.67
C ILE A 218 7.51 9.10 8.20
N LEU A 219 6.72 10.18 8.13
CA LEU A 219 7.12 11.49 8.65
C LEU A 219 7.37 11.43 10.16
N CYS A 220 6.45 10.84 10.94
CA CYS A 220 6.59 10.67 12.39
C CYS A 220 7.76 9.74 12.75
N ALA A 221 8.02 8.70 11.96
CA ALA A 221 9.17 7.83 12.19
C ALA A 221 10.50 8.56 11.94
N ARG A 222 10.55 9.49 10.98
CA ARG A 222 11.80 10.11 10.52
C ARG A 222 12.06 11.52 11.01
N SER A 223 11.08 12.19 11.61
CA SER A 223 11.19 13.57 12.08
C SER A 223 10.49 13.75 13.41
N SER A 224 11.25 14.18 14.42
CA SER A 224 10.69 14.53 15.74
C SER A 224 9.74 15.72 15.67
N TYR A 225 9.94 16.64 14.72
CA TYR A 225 9.03 17.76 14.48
C TYR A 225 7.66 17.27 14.01
N PHE A 226 7.62 16.42 12.98
CA PHE A 226 6.37 15.83 12.51
C PHE A 226 5.76 14.89 13.54
N ALA A 227 6.57 14.12 14.27
CA ALA A 227 6.09 13.31 15.37
C ALA A 227 5.38 14.18 16.43
N ALA A 228 5.95 15.31 16.82
CA ALA A 228 5.32 16.21 17.78
C ALA A 228 4.04 16.87 17.23
N MET A 229 4.04 17.28 15.97
CA MET A 229 2.92 17.97 15.33
C MET A 229 1.75 17.04 14.97
N LEU A 230 2.03 15.83 14.50
CA LEU A 230 1.01 14.91 13.96
C LEU A 230 0.56 13.85 14.97
N SER A 231 1.16 13.81 16.18
CA SER A 231 0.77 12.88 17.24
C SER A 231 -0.18 13.51 18.27
N GLY A 232 -0.93 12.67 18.97
CA GLY A 232 -1.76 13.09 20.11
C GLY A 232 -3.06 13.78 19.70
N SER A 233 -3.56 14.67 20.55
CA SER A 233 -4.87 15.33 20.41
C SER A 233 -4.79 16.75 19.83
N TRP A 234 -3.73 17.05 19.09
CA TRP A 234 -3.56 18.33 18.39
C TRP A 234 -4.49 18.41 17.18
N ALA A 235 -4.83 19.61 16.72
CA ALA A 235 -5.77 19.75 15.59
C ALA A 235 -5.20 19.10 14.31
N GLU A 236 -3.89 19.26 14.12
CA GLU A 236 -3.08 18.77 13.01
C GLU A 236 -3.03 17.23 12.93
N SER A 237 -3.23 16.53 14.06
CA SER A 237 -3.27 15.06 14.06
C SER A 237 -4.51 14.50 13.36
N SER A 238 -5.57 15.29 13.24
CA SER A 238 -6.85 14.91 12.62
C SER A 238 -7.09 15.49 11.21
N GLN A 239 -6.24 16.41 10.75
CA GLN A 239 -6.43 17.10 9.48
C GLN A 239 -5.87 16.32 8.28
N GLU A 240 -6.57 16.29 7.16
CA GLU A 240 -6.02 15.67 5.92
C GLU A 240 -4.92 16.51 5.25
N HIS A 241 -4.73 17.76 5.70
CA HIS A 241 -3.70 18.65 5.21
C HIS A 241 -3.10 19.51 6.34
N ILE A 242 -1.84 19.88 6.19
CA ILE A 242 -1.13 20.85 7.05
C ILE A 242 -0.42 21.89 6.19
N THR A 243 -0.18 23.07 6.75
CA THR A 243 0.60 24.13 6.10
C THR A 243 1.82 24.42 6.94
N LEU A 244 3.00 24.37 6.32
CA LEU A 244 4.25 24.78 6.95
C LEU A 244 4.55 26.22 6.53
N GLN A 245 4.75 27.09 7.51
CA GLN A 245 5.23 28.44 7.28
C GLN A 245 6.70 28.51 7.65
N GLY A 246 7.51 29.09 6.76
CA GLY A 246 8.92 29.42 6.99
C GLY A 246 9.08 30.74 7.72
#